data_AF-X0J9K5-F1
#
_entry.id   AF-X0J9K5-F1
#
_cell.length_a   1.000
_cell.length_b   1.000
_cell.length_c   1.000
_cell.angle_alpha   90.00
_cell.angle_beta   90.00
_cell.angle_gamma   90.00
#
_symmetry.space_group_name_H-M   'P 1'
#
loop_
_entity.id
_entity.type
_entity.pdbx_description
1 polymer ?
#
loop_
_entity_poly.entity_id
_entity_poly.type
_entity_poly.pdbx_seq_one_letter_code
_entity_poly.pdbx_strand_id
1 'polypeptide(L)'
;MIDFTIHGTSDAWFSIKKMYWPDGVKVTKDGILSGGEPIHPHTDLIYQDQESPGMSTAAAMAMLRQKRDEIRNAFAKSWKKLDVDVMIAPAFIGPACLHDTALE
;
A
#
# COMPACT_ATOMS: atom_id res chain seq x y z
N MET A 1 14.37 12.61 22.93
CA MET A 1 13.24 12.15 22.12
C MET A 1 13.46 10.66 21.91
N ILE A 2 12.50 9.80 22.23
CA ILE A 2 12.63 8.37 21.91
C ILE A 2 12.38 8.25 20.41
N ASP A 3 13.30 7.66 19.67
CA ASP A 3 13.07 7.31 18.28
C ASP A 3 11.98 6.24 18.22
N PHE A 4 10.80 6.63 17.73
CA PHE A 4 9.66 5.74 17.60
C PHE A 4 9.64 5.16 16.17
N THR A 5 10.06 3.90 16.06
CA THR A 5 10.03 3.15 14.80
C THR A 5 8.80 2.25 14.77
N ILE A 6 7.87 2.54 13.85
CA ILE A 6 6.72 1.67 13.61
C ILE A 6 7.19 0.35 13.00
N HIS A 7 6.75 -0.77 13.56
CA HIS A 7 7.11 -2.09 13.08
C HIS A 7 6.49 -2.38 11.70
N GLY A 8 7.34 -2.69 10.71
CA GLY A 8 6.91 -3.33 9.46
C GLY A 8 6.13 -2.45 8.48
N THR A 9 6.19 -1.12 8.58
CA THR A 9 5.46 -0.18 7.71
C THR A 9 5.77 -0.35 6.23
N SER A 10 7.05 -0.49 5.86
CA SER A 10 7.47 -0.68 4.46
C SER A 10 6.93 -2.00 3.89
N ASP A 11 7.11 -3.10 4.62
CA ASP A 11 6.64 -4.42 4.22
C ASP A 11 5.11 -4.48 4.09
N ALA A 12 4.40 -3.79 5.00
CA ALA A 12 2.95 -3.67 4.96
C ALA A 12 2.49 -2.93 3.70
N TRP A 13 3.13 -1.80 3.38
CA TRP A 13 2.83 -0.99 2.21
C TRP A 13 3.02 -1.77 0.90
N PHE A 14 4.14 -2.47 0.76
CA PHE A 14 4.38 -3.25 -0.45
C PHE A 14 3.41 -4.43 -0.58
N SER A 15 3.12 -5.12 0.53
CA SER A 15 2.21 -6.26 0.55
C SER A 15 0.77 -5.85 0.22
N ILE A 16 0.31 -4.69 0.71
CA ILE A 16 -1.07 -4.25 0.47
C ILE A 16 -1.31 -3.86 -0.99
N LYS A 17 -0.34 -3.22 -1.66
CA LYS A 17 -0.43 -2.93 -3.11
C LYS A 17 -0.69 -4.21 -3.90
N LYS A 18 0.07 -5.29 -3.64
CA LYS A 18 -0.15 -6.59 -4.29
C LYS A 18 -1.52 -7.20 -4.04
N MET A 19 -2.03 -7.08 -2.81
CA MET A 19 -3.34 -7.61 -2.47
C MET A 19 -4.50 -6.80 -3.04
N TYR A 20 -4.29 -5.50 -3.27
CA TYR A 20 -5.31 -4.58 -3.77
C TYR A 20 -5.60 -4.82 -5.27
N TRP A 21 -4.58 -5.16 -6.06
CA TRP A 21 -4.71 -5.53 -7.47
C TRP A 21 -4.31 -6.99 -7.73
N PRO A 22 -5.12 -7.97 -7.29
CA PRO A 22 -4.80 -9.38 -7.49
C PRO A 22 -4.79 -9.77 -8.97
N ASP A 23 -5.39 -8.96 -9.85
CA ASP A 23 -5.45 -9.13 -11.29
C ASP A 23 -4.27 -8.48 -12.04
N GLY A 24 -3.30 -7.90 -11.32
CA GLY A 24 -2.20 -7.16 -11.92
C GLY A 24 -2.69 -5.93 -12.68
N VAL A 25 -3.66 -5.21 -12.09
CA VAL A 25 -4.32 -3.97 -12.56
C VAL A 25 -5.11 -4.06 -13.87
N LYS A 26 -5.16 -5.23 -14.50
CA LYS A 26 -5.76 -5.44 -15.82
C LYS A 26 -7.22 -4.99 -15.88
N VAL A 27 -8.06 -5.42 -14.94
CA VAL A 27 -9.50 -5.11 -14.92
C VAL A 27 -9.71 -3.60 -14.80
N THR A 28 -8.88 -2.93 -14.02
CA THR A 28 -8.97 -1.48 -13.83
C THR A 28 -8.53 -0.73 -15.09
N LYS A 29 -7.40 -1.11 -15.70
CA LYS A 29 -6.92 -0.49 -16.96
C LYS A 29 -7.91 -0.72 -18.10
N ASP A 30 -8.39 -1.94 -18.28
CA ASP A 30 -9.39 -2.27 -19.30
C ASP A 30 -10.66 -1.44 -19.11
N GLY A 31 -11.13 -1.28 -17.86
CA GLY A 31 -12.29 -0.47 -17.52
C GLY A 31 -12.13 1.00 -17.96
N ILE A 32 -11.01 1.63 -17.60
CA ILE A 32 -10.72 3.03 -17.98
C ILE A 32 -10.66 3.18 -19.52
N LEU A 33 -9.88 2.32 -20.18
CA LEU A 33 -9.68 2.40 -21.63
C LEU A 33 -10.95 2.11 -22.42
N SER A 34 -11.80 1.20 -21.92
CA SER A 34 -13.10 0.89 -22.55
C SER A 34 -14.05 2.08 -22.58
N GLY A 35 -13.89 3.03 -21.65
CA GLY A 35 -14.65 4.28 -21.62
C GLY A 35 -14.12 5.36 -22.56
N GLY A 36 -12.96 5.15 -23.20
CA GLY A 36 -12.28 6.13 -24.04
C GLY A 36 -11.43 7.15 -23.26
N GLU A 37 -11.34 7.02 -21.94
CA GLU A 37 -10.51 7.88 -21.09
C GLU A 37 -9.04 7.42 -21.10
N PRO A 38 -8.08 8.35 -21.00
CA PRO A 38 -6.67 8.00 -20.89
C PRO A 38 -6.31 7.52 -19.47
N ILE A 39 -5.22 6.75 -19.36
CA ILE A 39 -4.57 6.53 -18.06
C ILE A 39 -3.77 7.80 -17.71
N HIS A 40 -4.09 8.45 -16.59
CA HIS A 40 -3.35 9.62 -16.11
C HIS A 40 -2.02 9.23 -15.42
N PRO A 41 -1.00 10.12 -15.41
CA PRO A 41 0.33 9.81 -14.87
C PRO A 41 0.32 9.27 -13.44
N HIS A 42 -0.48 9.86 -12.56
CA HIS A 42 -0.59 9.40 -11.17
C HIS A 42 -1.13 7.96 -11.06
N THR A 43 -2.08 7.62 -11.92
CA THR A 43 -2.66 6.28 -11.98
C THR A 43 -1.62 5.26 -12.46
N ASP A 44 -0.82 5.61 -13.47
CA ASP A 44 0.24 4.74 -13.99
C ASP A 44 1.36 4.50 -12.97
N LEU A 45 1.79 5.55 -12.24
CA LEU A 45 2.77 5.44 -11.15
C LEU A 45 2.32 4.51 -10.04
N ILE A 46 1.02 4.53 -9.70
CA ILE A 46 0.48 3.67 -8.65
C ILE A 46 0.57 2.19 -9.06
N TYR A 47 0.36 1.89 -10.35
CA TYR A 47 0.29 0.53 -10.91
C TYR A 47 1.64 -0.10 -11.23
N GLN A 48 2.69 0.69 -11.43
CA GLN A 48 3.98 0.24 -11.97
C GLN A 48 4.52 -1.06 -11.34
N ASP A 49 4.37 -1.23 -10.03
CA ASP A 49 4.92 -2.38 -9.29
C ASP A 49 4.09 -3.67 -9.45
N GLN A 50 2.91 -3.57 -10.05
CA GLN A 50 1.86 -4.61 -10.04
C GLN A 50 1.54 -5.15 -11.43
N GLU A 51 1.91 -4.42 -12.49
CA GLU A 51 1.76 -4.89 -13.87
C GLU A 51 2.71 -6.03 -14.21
N SER A 52 3.98 -5.92 -13.79
CA SER A 52 5.01 -6.92 -14.08
C SER A 52 4.67 -8.34 -13.59
N PRO A 53 4.12 -8.54 -12.37
CA PRO A 53 3.76 -9.89 -11.90
C PRO A 53 2.46 -10.44 -12.50
N GLY A 54 1.59 -9.62 -13.09
CA GLY A 54 0.30 -10.05 -13.65
C GLY A 54 -0.68 -10.61 -12.60
N MET A 55 -1.65 -11.41 -13.05
CA MET A 55 -2.68 -11.98 -12.18
C MET A 55 -2.10 -12.98 -11.17
N SER A 56 -2.39 -12.75 -9.89
CA SER A 56 -2.03 -13.61 -8.78
C SER A 56 -2.91 -14.85 -8.69
N THR A 57 -2.30 -15.99 -8.34
CA THR A 57 -3.05 -17.21 -8.01
C THR A 57 -3.71 -17.10 -6.63
N ALA A 58 -4.75 -17.90 -6.39
CA ALA A 58 -5.38 -17.99 -5.07
C ALA A 58 -4.39 -18.37 -3.95
N ALA A 59 -3.45 -19.28 -4.25
CA ALA A 59 -2.40 -19.67 -3.31
C ALA A 59 -1.44 -18.51 -2.98
N ALA A 60 -1.01 -17.75 -3.98
CA ALA A 60 -0.18 -16.56 -3.77
C ALA A 60 -0.93 -15.51 -2.92
N MET A 61 -2.23 -15.31 -3.18
CA MET A 61 -3.08 -14.42 -2.39
C MET A 61 -3.25 -14.89 -0.95
N ALA A 62 -3.35 -16.20 -0.70
CA ALA A 62 -3.40 -16.75 0.65
C ALA A 62 -2.10 -16.46 1.42
N MET A 63 -0.94 -16.62 0.77
CA MET A 63 0.37 -16.31 1.37
C MET A 63 0.52 -14.82 1.71
N LEU A 64 0.09 -13.92 0.82
CA LEU A 64 0.09 -12.47 1.09
C LEU A 64 -0.80 -12.11 2.29
N ARG A 65 -1.98 -12.75 2.40
CA ARG A 65 -2.89 -12.55 3.54
C ARG A 65 -2.30 -13.08 4.84
N GLN A 66 -1.66 -14.24 4.83
CA GLN A 66 -0.92 -14.76 5.98
C GLN A 66 0.17 -13.77 6.40
N LYS A 67 0.99 -13.29 5.46
CA LYS A 67 2.07 -12.33 5.74
C LYS A 67 1.53 -11.03 6.37
N ARG A 68 0.40 -10.52 5.87
CA ARG A 68 -0.28 -9.36 6.46
C ARG A 68 -0.69 -9.62 7.91
N ASP A 69 -1.21 -10.79 8.20
CA ASP A 69 -1.66 -11.14 9.55
C ASP A 69 -0.45 -11.33 10.51
N GLU A 70 0.66 -11.86 10.02
CA GLU A 70 1.95 -11.88 10.74
C GLU A 70 2.44 -10.47 11.09
N ILE A 71 2.39 -9.53 10.13
CA ILE A 71 2.77 -8.12 10.35
C ILE A 71 1.87 -7.49 11.41
N ARG A 72 0.54 -7.69 11.33
CA ARG A 72 -0.42 -7.17 12.32
C ARG A 72 -0.14 -7.70 13.72
N ASN A 73 0.16 -8.99 13.84
CA ASN A 73 0.52 -9.61 15.11
C ASN A 73 1.82 -9.03 15.67
N ALA A 74 2.84 -8.83 14.83
CA ALA A 74 4.10 -8.24 15.26
C ALA A 74 3.96 -6.75 15.65
N PHE A 75 3.16 -5.99 14.92
CA PHE A 75 2.79 -4.61 15.25
C PHE A 75 2.06 -4.52 16.59
N ALA A 76 1.06 -5.37 16.85
CA ALA A 76 0.37 -5.40 18.13
C ALA A 76 1.32 -5.73 19.31
N LYS A 77 2.27 -6.67 19.10
CA LYS A 77 3.31 -6.98 20.09
C LYS A 77 4.25 -5.80 20.33
N SER A 78 4.60 -5.04 19.30
CA SER A 78 5.48 -3.87 19.46
C SER A 78 4.80 -2.77 20.27
N TRP A 79 3.50 -2.54 20.07
CA TRP A 79 2.72 -1.60 20.90
C TRP A 79 2.75 -2.01 22.38
N LYS A 80 2.47 -3.28 22.66
CA LYS A 80 2.50 -3.80 24.03
C LYS A 80 3.88 -3.65 24.67
N LYS A 81 4.96 -3.83 23.89
CA LYS A 81 6.35 -3.66 24.38
C LYS A 81 6.68 -2.21 24.71
N LEU A 82 6.11 -1.25 23.98
CA LEU A 82 6.33 0.17 24.21
C LEU A 82 5.50 0.71 25.38
N ASP A 83 4.49 -0.05 25.83
CA ASP A 83 3.63 0.28 26.97
C ASP A 83 2.96 1.65 26.80
N VAL A 84 2.33 1.85 25.64
CA VAL A 84 1.64 3.09 25.28
C VAL A 84 0.14 2.85 25.10
N ASP A 85 -0.67 3.77 25.59
CA ASP A 85 -2.13 3.78 25.36
C ASP A 85 -2.49 4.33 23.98
N VAL A 86 -1.71 5.31 23.51
CA VAL A 86 -1.96 6.04 22.27
C VAL A 86 -0.66 6.29 21.50
N MET A 87 -0.77 6.34 20.19
CA MET A 87 0.30 6.80 19.31
C MET A 87 -0.13 8.07 18.60
N ILE A 88 0.75 9.07 18.65
CA ILE A 88 0.57 10.34 17.95
C ILE A 88 1.61 10.38 16.84
N ALA A 89 1.13 10.44 15.60
CA ALA A 89 1.98 10.57 14.41
C ALA A 89 1.38 11.62 13.47
N PRO A 90 2.22 12.33 12.70
CA PRO A 90 1.72 13.18 11.62
C PRO A 90 0.86 12.35 10.66
N ALA A 91 -0.29 12.89 10.25
CA ALA A 91 -1.14 12.25 9.24
C ALA A 91 -0.52 12.35 7.83
N PHE A 92 0.32 13.36 7.60
CA PHE A 92 1.00 13.63 6.34
C PHE A 92 2.27 14.46 6.58
N ILE A 93 3.17 14.50 5.60
CA ILE A 93 4.37 15.34 5.64
C ILE A 93 4.04 16.68 4.98
N GLY A 94 3.69 17.68 5.79
CA GLY A 94 3.43 19.05 5.33
C GLY A 94 1.94 19.37 5.08
N PRO A 95 1.63 20.54 4.48
CA PRO A 95 0.29 20.84 3.99
C PRO A 95 -0.02 20.04 2.72
N ALA A 96 -1.28 20.01 2.31
CA ALA A 96 -1.64 19.50 0.98
C ALA A 96 -0.84 20.25 -0.10
N CYS A 97 -0.35 19.51 -1.09
CA CYS A 97 0.35 20.12 -2.22
C CYS A 97 -0.61 21.00 -3.04
N LEU A 98 -0.05 21.89 -3.87
CA LEU A 98 -0.85 22.59 -4.86
C LEU A 98 -1.44 21.59 -5.85
N HIS A 99 -2.52 21.99 -6.53
CA HIS A 99 -3.10 21.18 -7.59
C HIS A 99 -2.03 20.88 -8.64
N ASP A 100 -2.00 19.62 -9.08
CA ASP A 100 -1.09 19.09 -10.10
C ASP A 100 0.41 19.07 -9.75
N THR A 101 0.81 19.39 -8.50
CA THR A 101 2.22 19.36 -8.07
C THR A 101 2.58 18.15 -7.19
N ALA A 102 1.70 17.15 -7.09
CA ALA A 102 1.91 16.01 -6.19
C ALA A 102 3.07 15.07 -6.62
N LEU A 103 3.52 15.20 -7.87
CA LEU A 103 4.50 14.33 -8.51
C LEU A 103 5.77 15.08 -8.95
N GLU A 104 5.85 16.39 -8.68
CA GLU A 104 7.01 17.23 -8.98
C GLU A 104 8.15 17.07 -7.95
#